data_AF-A0A2V3U060-F1
#
_entry.id   AF-A0A2V3U060-F1
#
_cell.length_a   1.000
_cell.length_b   1.000
_cell.length_c   1.000
_cell.angle_alpha   90.00
_cell.angle_beta   90.00
_cell.angle_gamma   90.00
#
_symmetry.space_group_name_H-M   'P 1'
#
loop_
_entity.id
_entity.type
_entity.pdbx_description
1 polymer ?
#
loop_
_entity_poly.entity_id
_entity_poly.type
_entity_poly.pdbx_seq_one_letter_code
_entity_poly.pdbx_strand_id
1 'polypeptide(L)'
;MWFLALLGAVSAWATSGGRRSLSALWRDLPSFDGLPLAAGLGLIALALLTNYALHPWFARRRVRALMGPPGGGGHDPGPVPVRYRLDGAGLIQTAPDLVSFVPWPRIGGLAEDRHHLFLTTEIGEVPIVLPKASLSAETIAGIRRWVEACADRPAPAPPPAEPETGPDSVRATMRLTAEERVPLILRSLENPWARRARLTGAAAWLLGLSLLYPALLLMLWAVDPYRVPLSDALPLFAEMIASDFWKPAAFTAVVIAGFFAVHAYARRWFAGDLARRLEAEAPPGEAEIAIGETGIVTAKDGAHAHLGWPLFRGRARAGDLMILPMRWDEVLPVPLRIFAPEARARAEALIERHLPEVRAR
;
A
#
# COMPACT_ATOMS: atom_id res chain seq x y z
N MET A 1 5.95 16.77 -21.27
CA MET A 1 5.20 15.99 -22.29
C MET A 1 4.86 16.87 -23.49
N TRP A 2 3.95 17.85 -23.36
CA TRP A 2 3.65 18.83 -24.42
C TRP A 2 4.88 19.55 -24.95
N PHE A 3 5.75 20.00 -24.06
CA PHE A 3 7.04 20.60 -24.40
C PHE A 3 7.95 19.65 -25.22
N LEU A 4 7.96 18.34 -24.92
CA LEU A 4 8.80 17.36 -25.62
C LEU A 4 8.24 16.99 -27.00
N ALA A 5 6.92 16.94 -27.14
CA ALA A 5 6.27 16.76 -28.44
C ALA A 5 6.53 17.96 -29.36
N LEU A 6 6.46 19.18 -28.79
CA LEU A 6 6.82 20.41 -29.49
C LEU A 6 8.31 20.42 -29.87
N LEU A 7 9.20 20.00 -28.95
CA LEU A 7 10.63 19.88 -29.19
C LEU A 7 10.95 18.86 -30.28
N GLY A 8 10.24 17.72 -30.30
CA GLY A 8 10.37 16.68 -31.32
C GLY A 8 9.91 17.14 -32.70
N ALA A 9 8.80 17.87 -32.78
CA ALA A 9 8.32 18.48 -34.01
C ALA A 9 9.29 19.56 -34.55
N VAL A 10 9.83 20.40 -33.65
CA VAL A 10 10.86 21.40 -33.98
C VAL A 10 12.18 20.72 -34.39
N SER A 11 12.56 19.63 -33.73
CA SER A 11 13.75 18.86 -34.08
C SER A 11 13.62 18.15 -35.43
N ALA A 12 12.44 17.61 -35.76
CA ALA A 12 12.16 16.99 -37.05
C ALA A 12 12.15 18.03 -38.18
N TRP A 13 11.62 19.24 -37.92
CA TRP A 13 11.71 20.37 -38.82
C TRP A 13 13.17 20.85 -39.01
N ALA A 14 13.98 20.84 -37.94
CA ALA A 14 15.39 21.25 -38.01
C ALA A 14 16.28 20.26 -38.79
N THR A 15 15.88 18.98 -38.90
CA THR A 15 16.64 17.94 -39.62
C THR A 15 16.18 17.73 -41.07
N SER A 16 15.02 18.26 -41.47
CA SER A 16 14.53 18.18 -42.85
C SER A 16 15.18 19.21 -43.76
N GLY A 17 16.42 18.96 -44.21
CA GLY A 17 17.06 19.40 -45.47
C GLY A 17 17.04 20.87 -45.97
N GLY A 18 16.34 21.81 -45.33
CA GLY A 18 16.09 23.18 -45.80
C GLY A 18 16.80 24.27 -45.00
N ARG A 19 16.83 25.51 -45.55
CA ARG A 19 17.57 26.66 -45.00
C ARG A 19 17.21 26.95 -43.54
N ARG A 20 18.24 26.97 -42.69
CA ARG A 20 18.18 27.02 -41.23
C ARG A 20 18.10 28.46 -40.71
N SER A 21 16.91 28.98 -40.41
CA SER A 21 16.74 30.19 -39.59
C SER A 21 15.38 30.23 -38.86
N LEU A 22 15.32 30.90 -37.70
CA LEU A 22 14.06 31.16 -36.98
C LEU A 22 13.03 31.92 -37.83
N SER A 23 13.48 32.75 -38.78
CA SER A 23 12.63 33.47 -39.71
C SER A 23 12.09 32.62 -40.86
N ALA A 24 12.64 31.43 -41.09
CA ALA A 24 12.07 30.41 -41.97
C ALA A 24 10.96 29.63 -41.25
N LEU A 25 11.18 29.24 -39.97
CA LEU A 25 10.16 28.59 -39.13
C LEU A 25 8.85 29.39 -39.08
N TRP A 26 8.94 30.70 -38.83
CA TRP A 26 7.77 31.58 -38.79
C TRP A 26 7.06 31.76 -40.14
N ARG A 27 7.78 31.60 -41.25
CA ARG A 27 7.22 31.67 -42.61
C ARG A 27 6.56 30.37 -43.04
N ASP A 28 7.07 29.25 -42.56
CA ASP A 28 6.58 27.90 -42.88
C ASP A 28 5.46 27.45 -41.91
N LEU A 29 5.25 28.17 -40.80
CA LEU A 29 4.20 27.91 -39.81
C LEU A 29 2.77 27.83 -40.39
N PRO A 30 2.37 28.65 -41.39
CA PRO A 30 1.06 28.55 -42.05
C PRO A 30 0.93 27.34 -42.99
N SER A 31 2.06 26.85 -43.53
CA SER A 31 2.12 25.63 -44.35
C SER A 31 2.39 24.36 -43.52
N PHE A 32 2.57 24.52 -42.21
CA PHE A 32 2.75 23.42 -41.29
C PHE A 32 1.43 22.67 -41.21
N ASP A 33 1.38 21.46 -41.79
CA ASP A 33 0.25 20.57 -41.62
C ASP A 33 0.13 20.26 -40.13
N GLY A 34 -0.82 20.92 -39.46
CA GLY A 34 -1.02 20.81 -38.02
C GLY A 34 -1.69 19.50 -37.63
N LEU A 35 -2.19 18.72 -38.61
CA LEU A 35 -2.89 17.47 -38.39
C LEU A 35 -2.04 16.41 -37.66
N PRO A 36 -0.76 16.18 -37.97
CA PRO A 36 0.07 15.23 -37.24
C PRO A 36 0.34 15.67 -35.79
N LEU A 37 0.51 16.97 -35.55
CA LEU A 37 0.66 17.53 -34.21
C LEU A 37 -0.65 17.38 -33.43
N ALA A 38 -1.77 17.79 -34.01
CA ALA A 38 -3.10 17.66 -33.41
C ALA A 38 -3.46 16.19 -33.13
N ALA A 39 -3.12 15.27 -34.04
CA ALA A 39 -3.29 13.84 -33.87
C ALA A 39 -2.40 13.30 -32.73
N GLY A 40 -1.13 13.69 -32.66
CA GLY A 40 -0.23 13.32 -31.57
C GLY A 40 -0.71 13.83 -30.22
N LEU A 41 -1.20 15.06 -30.16
CA LEU A 41 -1.77 15.65 -28.96
C LEU A 41 -3.10 14.99 -28.57
N GLY A 42 -3.95 14.65 -29.55
CA GLY A 42 -5.17 13.89 -29.36
C GLY A 42 -4.89 12.49 -28.78
N LEU A 43 -3.86 11.80 -29.28
CA LEU A 43 -3.41 10.51 -28.74
C LEU A 43 -2.90 10.63 -27.30
N ILE A 44 -2.12 11.67 -26.99
CA ILE A 44 -1.65 11.93 -25.62
C ILE A 44 -2.83 12.23 -24.70
N ALA A 45 -3.77 13.07 -25.12
CA ALA A 45 -4.97 13.39 -24.37
C ALA A 45 -5.82 12.14 -24.13
N LEU A 46 -6.03 11.31 -25.15
CA LEU A 46 -6.74 10.04 -25.04
C LEU A 46 -6.04 9.08 -24.08
N ALA A 47 -4.71 8.98 -24.12
CA ALA A 47 -3.94 8.15 -23.19
C ALA A 47 -4.07 8.63 -21.75
N LEU A 48 -4.03 9.95 -21.52
CA LEU A 48 -4.24 10.54 -20.19
C LEU A 48 -5.66 10.32 -19.67
N LEU A 49 -6.67 10.53 -20.51
CA LEU A 49 -8.08 10.28 -20.16
C LEU A 49 -8.33 8.80 -19.88
N THR A 50 -7.77 7.91 -20.68
CA THR A 50 -7.85 6.46 -20.48
C THR A 50 -7.18 6.07 -19.15
N ASN A 51 -5.99 6.60 -18.88
CA ASN A 51 -5.31 6.36 -17.62
C ASN A 51 -6.12 6.88 -16.42
N TYR A 52 -6.71 8.07 -16.53
CA TYR A 52 -7.57 8.64 -15.49
C TYR A 52 -8.82 7.77 -15.24
N ALA A 53 -9.51 7.36 -16.31
CA ALA A 53 -10.70 6.51 -16.22
C ALA A 53 -10.39 5.12 -15.64
N LEU A 54 -9.22 4.56 -15.95
CA LEU A 54 -8.78 3.25 -15.44
C LEU A 54 -8.10 3.34 -14.06
N HIS A 55 -7.72 4.54 -13.60
CA HIS A 55 -7.00 4.75 -12.35
C HIS A 55 -7.70 4.09 -11.14
N PRO A 56 -9.03 4.23 -10.93
CA PRO A 56 -9.71 3.59 -9.81
C PRO A 56 -9.59 2.07 -9.84
N TRP A 57 -9.65 1.46 -11.02
CA TRP A 57 -9.51 0.02 -11.19
C TRP A 57 -8.09 -0.45 -10.84
N PHE A 58 -7.07 0.26 -11.33
CA PHE A 58 -5.67 -0.02 -10.98
C PHE A 58 -5.41 0.18 -9.50
N ALA A 59 -5.93 1.25 -8.89
CA ALA A 59 -5.80 1.51 -7.46
C ALA A 59 -6.42 0.38 -6.63
N ARG A 60 -7.66 -0.03 -6.94
CA ARG A 60 -8.32 -1.17 -6.26
C ARG A 60 -7.52 -2.46 -6.41
N ARG A 61 -6.97 -2.73 -7.59
CA ARG A 61 -6.14 -3.93 -7.82
C ARG A 61 -4.85 -3.87 -7.01
N ARG A 62 -4.19 -2.72 -6.92
CA ARG A 62 -2.99 -2.52 -6.11
C ARG A 62 -3.28 -2.68 -4.62
N VAL A 63 -4.37 -2.08 -4.13
CA VAL A 63 -4.80 -2.24 -2.73
C VAL A 63 -5.10 -3.70 -2.42
N ARG A 64 -5.86 -4.41 -3.28
CA ARG A 64 -6.10 -5.86 -3.11
C ARG A 64 -4.81 -6.67 -3.08
N ALA A 65 -3.83 -6.33 -3.93
CA ALA A 65 -2.54 -6.99 -3.90
C ALA A 65 -1.73 -6.68 -2.63
N LEU A 66 -1.84 -5.47 -2.08
CA LEU A 66 -1.22 -5.09 -0.82
C LEU A 66 -1.91 -5.76 0.38
N MET A 67 -3.22 -5.98 0.34
CA MET A 67 -3.92 -6.75 1.37
C MET A 67 -3.68 -8.26 1.24
N GLY A 68 -3.37 -8.74 0.04
CA GLY A 68 -3.28 -10.17 -0.24
C GLY A 68 -4.65 -10.85 -0.30
N PRO A 69 -4.70 -12.17 -0.52
CA PRO A 69 -5.93 -12.94 -0.37
C PRO A 69 -6.35 -12.97 1.11
N PRO A 70 -7.65 -13.14 1.40
CA PRO A 70 -8.12 -13.41 2.75
C PRO A 70 -7.30 -14.54 3.38
N GLY A 71 -6.70 -14.27 4.55
CA GLY A 71 -5.84 -15.19 5.31
C GLY A 71 -4.34 -15.08 5.06
N GLY A 72 -3.91 -14.59 3.90
CA GLY A 72 -2.48 -14.40 3.61
C GLY A 72 -1.66 -15.69 3.55
N GLY A 73 -0.52 -15.66 2.84
CA GLY A 73 0.63 -16.58 2.97
C GLY A 73 0.44 -18.12 2.95
N GLY A 74 -0.77 -18.66 2.75
CA GLY A 74 -1.10 -20.07 2.94
C GLY A 74 -1.74 -20.43 4.29
N HIS A 75 -2.15 -19.46 5.10
CA HIS A 75 -2.89 -19.71 6.35
C HIS A 75 -4.20 -18.95 6.34
N ASP A 76 -5.29 -19.57 5.87
CA ASP A 76 -6.63 -19.05 6.13
C ASP A 76 -6.93 -19.25 7.63
N PRO A 77 -6.93 -18.20 8.48
CA PRO A 77 -7.27 -18.38 9.89
C PRO A 77 -8.74 -18.80 10.07
N GLY A 78 -9.52 -18.84 8.98
CA GLY A 78 -10.96 -18.98 9.03
C GLY A 78 -11.60 -17.73 9.62
N PRO A 79 -12.94 -17.70 9.70
CA PRO A 79 -13.63 -16.64 10.42
C PRO A 79 -13.20 -16.67 11.90
N VAL A 80 -12.57 -15.60 12.37
CA VAL A 80 -12.25 -15.42 13.79
C VAL A 80 -13.50 -14.89 14.49
N PRO A 81 -14.07 -15.61 15.46
CA PRO A 81 -15.24 -15.13 16.18
C PRO A 81 -14.81 -13.97 17.08
N VAL A 82 -15.27 -12.76 16.74
CA VAL A 82 -15.06 -11.57 17.55
C VAL A 82 -16.37 -11.19 18.24
N ARG A 83 -16.33 -11.04 19.55
CA ARG A 83 -17.44 -10.53 20.36
C ARG A 83 -17.16 -9.10 20.73
N TYR A 84 -18.11 -8.23 20.42
CA TYR A 84 -18.08 -6.82 20.82
C TYR A 84 -19.09 -6.61 21.94
N ARG A 85 -18.65 -6.00 23.03
CA ARG A 85 -19.52 -5.49 24.09
C ARG A 85 -19.39 -3.97 24.11
N LEU A 86 -20.49 -3.30 23.82
CA LEU A 86 -20.58 -1.84 23.90
C LEU A 86 -21.14 -1.48 25.27
N ASP A 87 -20.39 -0.72 26.05
CA ASP A 87 -20.82 -0.22 27.36
C ASP A 87 -20.78 1.32 27.39
N GLY A 88 -21.12 1.90 28.54
CA GLY A 88 -21.12 3.36 28.70
C GLY A 88 -19.72 3.99 28.66
N ALA A 89 -18.66 3.21 28.89
CA ALA A 89 -17.28 3.70 28.95
C ALA A 89 -16.57 3.54 27.60
N GLY A 90 -16.89 2.51 26.84
CA GLY A 90 -16.26 2.23 25.55
C GLY A 90 -16.75 0.95 24.88
N LEU A 91 -15.85 0.43 24.05
CA LEU A 91 -16.05 -0.79 23.29
C LEU A 91 -15.02 -1.83 23.74
N ILE A 92 -15.51 -2.96 24.23
CA ILE A 92 -14.69 -4.12 24.56
C ILE A 92 -14.77 -5.12 23.42
N GLN A 93 -13.63 -5.53 22.92
CA GLN A 93 -13.47 -6.57 21.93
C GLN A 93 -12.86 -7.81 22.58
N THR A 94 -13.46 -8.96 22.33
CA THR A 94 -12.95 -10.26 22.78
C THR A 94 -12.87 -11.18 21.58
N ALA A 95 -11.68 -11.69 21.31
CA ALA A 95 -11.41 -12.73 20.32
C ALA A 95 -10.50 -13.79 20.94
N PRO A 96 -10.30 -14.96 20.32
CA PRO A 96 -9.31 -15.93 20.79
C PRO A 96 -7.95 -15.24 20.99
N ASP A 97 -7.42 -15.30 22.21
CA ASP A 97 -6.13 -14.70 22.60
C ASP A 97 -6.05 -13.15 22.46
N LEU A 98 -7.18 -12.46 22.31
CA LEU A 98 -7.28 -11.00 22.39
C LEU A 98 -8.39 -10.58 23.35
N VAL A 99 -8.05 -9.69 24.28
CA VAL A 99 -9.03 -8.84 24.96
C VAL A 99 -8.58 -7.40 24.81
N SER A 100 -9.40 -6.54 24.22
CA SER A 100 -9.09 -5.11 24.13
C SER A 100 -10.27 -4.24 24.52
N PHE A 101 -9.96 -3.03 24.95
CA PHE A 101 -10.90 -1.99 25.31
C PHE A 101 -10.48 -0.68 24.64
N VAL A 102 -11.43 -0.01 24.01
CA VAL A 102 -11.25 1.33 23.44
C VAL A 102 -12.30 2.24 24.06
N PRO A 103 -11.91 3.30 24.79
CA PRO A 103 -12.86 4.24 25.36
C PRO A 103 -13.52 5.07 24.25
N TRP A 104 -14.79 5.44 24.41
CA TRP A 104 -15.55 6.19 23.41
C TRP A 104 -14.86 7.47 22.89
N PRO A 105 -14.20 8.30 23.73
CA PRO A 105 -13.51 9.49 23.26
C PRO A 105 -12.31 9.23 22.31
N ARG A 106 -11.88 7.97 22.16
CA ARG A 106 -10.77 7.57 21.28
C ARG A 106 -11.23 6.94 19.97
N ILE A 107 -12.54 6.91 19.76
CA ILE A 107 -13.16 6.59 18.49
C ILE A 107 -13.37 7.92 17.76
N GLY A 108 -12.38 8.32 16.96
CA GLY A 108 -12.32 9.62 16.29
C GLY A 108 -13.29 9.80 15.13
N GLY A 109 -14.09 8.77 14.80
CA GLY A 109 -15.06 8.88 13.72
C GLY A 109 -15.83 7.60 13.41
N LEU A 110 -16.90 7.79 12.65
CA LEU A 110 -17.75 6.72 12.14
C LEU A 110 -17.90 6.89 10.63
N ALA A 111 -17.43 5.89 9.89
CA ALA A 111 -17.73 5.73 8.47
C ALA A 111 -18.75 4.61 8.28
N GLU A 112 -19.53 4.68 7.22
CA GLU A 112 -20.60 3.73 6.97
C GLU A 112 -20.71 3.39 5.49
N ASP A 113 -20.76 2.10 5.17
CA ASP A 113 -21.11 1.62 3.84
C ASP A 113 -22.46 0.86 3.86
N ARG A 114 -22.83 0.19 2.77
CA ARG A 114 -24.08 -0.57 2.68
C ARG A 114 -24.18 -1.71 3.72
N HIS A 115 -23.06 -2.30 4.13
CA HIS A 115 -22.98 -3.55 4.88
C HIS A 115 -22.31 -3.42 6.26
N HIS A 116 -21.51 -2.38 6.50
CA HIS A 116 -20.64 -2.25 7.65
C HIS A 116 -20.67 -0.84 8.25
N LEU A 117 -20.39 -0.77 9.54
CA LEU A 117 -19.94 0.42 10.24
C LEU A 117 -18.43 0.32 10.47
N PHE A 118 -17.71 1.40 10.25
CA PHE A 118 -16.27 1.52 10.45
C PHE A 118 -16.02 2.56 11.54
N LEU A 119 -15.57 2.12 12.71
CA LEU A 119 -15.19 2.99 13.81
C LEU A 119 -13.69 3.26 13.70
N THR A 120 -13.31 4.48 13.32
CA THR A 120 -11.91 4.88 13.24
C THR A 120 -11.39 5.19 14.64
N THR A 121 -10.26 4.60 15.01
CA THR A 121 -9.66 4.80 16.35
C THR A 121 -8.39 5.64 16.25
N GLU A 122 -8.08 6.41 17.29
CA GLU A 122 -6.84 7.20 17.37
C GLU A 122 -5.66 6.39 17.93
N ILE A 123 -5.93 5.17 18.41
CA ILE A 123 -4.99 4.35 19.20
C ILE A 123 -4.43 3.19 18.37
N GLY A 124 -5.13 2.77 17.32
CA GLY A 124 -4.68 1.78 16.36
C GLY A 124 -4.83 2.27 14.92
N GLU A 125 -4.04 1.70 14.02
CA GLU A 125 -4.08 2.02 12.59
C GLU A 125 -5.25 1.34 11.86
N VAL A 126 -5.90 0.36 12.49
CA VAL A 126 -6.99 -0.44 11.91
C VAL A 126 -8.33 -0.02 12.53
N PRO A 127 -9.34 0.31 11.70
CA PRO A 127 -10.67 0.64 12.22
C PRO A 127 -11.38 -0.62 12.74
N ILE A 128 -12.23 -0.46 13.76
CA ILE A 128 -13.12 -1.52 14.19
C ILE A 128 -14.27 -1.64 13.18
N VAL A 129 -14.43 -2.82 12.59
CA VAL A 129 -15.45 -3.08 11.56
C VAL A 129 -16.59 -3.88 12.15
N LEU A 130 -17.81 -3.31 12.11
CA LEU A 130 -19.01 -3.96 12.62
C LEU A 130 -19.98 -4.27 11.47
N PRO A 131 -20.34 -5.54 11.23
CA PRO A 131 -21.32 -5.90 10.21
C PRO A 131 -22.72 -5.48 10.66
N LYS A 132 -23.41 -4.67 9.85
CA LYS A 132 -24.77 -4.19 10.15
C LYS A 132 -25.79 -5.32 10.29
N ALA A 133 -25.58 -6.43 9.57
CA ALA A 133 -26.43 -7.61 9.67
C ALA A 133 -26.44 -8.22 11.08
N SER A 134 -25.42 -7.97 11.88
CA SER A 134 -25.30 -8.45 13.26
C SER A 134 -25.73 -7.40 14.31
N LEU A 135 -26.23 -6.23 13.87
CA LEU A 135 -26.61 -5.12 14.74
C LEU A 135 -28.11 -4.80 14.59
N SER A 136 -28.77 -4.46 15.69
CA SER A 136 -30.13 -3.92 15.61
C SER A 136 -30.11 -2.47 15.13
N ALA A 137 -31.21 -2.00 14.54
CA ALA A 137 -31.35 -0.60 14.12
C ALA A 137 -31.16 0.37 15.30
N GLU A 138 -31.60 -0.02 16.49
CA GLU A 138 -31.42 0.75 17.72
C GLU A 138 -29.94 0.85 18.13
N THR A 139 -29.18 -0.26 18.04
CA THR A 139 -27.75 -0.27 18.32
C THR A 139 -26.99 0.62 17.33
N ILE A 140 -27.33 0.56 16.03
CA ILE A 140 -26.72 1.42 15.00
C ILE A 140 -26.98 2.90 15.32
N ALA A 141 -28.23 3.25 15.63
CA ALA A 141 -28.58 4.62 16.01
C ALA A 141 -27.90 5.06 17.32
N GLY A 142 -27.76 4.16 18.29
CA GLY A 142 -27.03 4.37 19.53
C GLY A 142 -25.55 4.69 19.29
N ILE A 143 -24.87 3.88 18.47
CA ILE A 143 -23.46 4.10 18.11
C ILE A 143 -23.27 5.46 17.44
N ARG A 144 -24.11 5.81 16.45
CA ARG A 144 -24.04 7.12 15.78
C ARG A 144 -24.14 8.27 16.78
N ARG A 145 -25.17 8.26 17.63
CA ARG A 145 -25.38 9.29 18.65
C ARG A 145 -24.21 9.38 19.64
N TRP A 146 -23.62 8.25 20.02
CA TRP A 146 -22.48 8.23 20.95
C TRP A 146 -21.18 8.72 20.33
N VAL A 147 -20.86 8.32 19.10
CA VAL A 147 -19.68 8.86 18.41
C VAL A 147 -19.81 10.37 18.23
N GLU A 148 -21.00 10.87 17.86
CA GLU A 148 -21.28 12.31 17.78
C GLU A 148 -21.16 13.02 19.14
N ALA A 149 -21.66 12.42 20.23
CA ALA A 149 -21.66 13.03 21.56
C ALA A 149 -20.29 12.99 22.26
N CYS A 150 -19.42 12.05 21.88
CA CYS A 150 -18.09 11.85 22.43
C CYS A 150 -16.98 12.48 21.59
N ALA A 151 -17.30 13.01 20.40
CA ALA A 151 -16.38 13.85 19.63
C ALA A 151 -15.77 14.93 20.55
N ASP A 152 -14.45 15.07 20.51
CA ASP A 152 -13.68 16.07 21.25
C ASP A 152 -13.66 15.94 22.78
N ARG A 153 -14.20 14.86 23.37
CA ARG A 153 -14.06 14.64 24.83
C ARG A 153 -12.64 14.19 25.18
N PRO A 154 -12.10 14.62 26.33
CA PRO A 154 -10.87 14.04 26.84
C PRO A 154 -11.11 12.58 27.22
N ALA A 155 -10.17 11.71 26.87
CA ALA A 155 -10.24 10.31 27.29
C ALA A 155 -10.19 10.19 28.81
N PRO A 156 -10.93 9.24 29.40
CA PRO A 156 -10.81 8.94 30.81
C PRO A 156 -9.38 8.49 31.11
N ALA A 157 -8.89 8.83 32.31
CA ALA A 157 -7.62 8.32 32.80
C ALA A 157 -7.62 6.80 32.70
N PRO A 158 -6.52 6.17 32.24
CA PRO A 158 -6.45 4.73 32.16
C PRO A 158 -6.75 4.13 33.53
N PRO A 159 -7.50 3.02 33.60
CA PRO A 159 -7.49 2.23 34.82
C PRO A 159 -6.02 1.89 35.14
N PRO A 160 -5.61 1.94 36.42
CA PRO A 160 -4.26 1.56 36.78
C PRO A 160 -3.97 0.18 36.21
N ALA A 161 -2.92 0.08 35.41
CA ALA A 161 -2.52 -1.20 34.83
C ALA A 161 -2.39 -2.20 35.97
N GLU A 162 -3.14 -3.31 35.89
CA GLU A 162 -2.97 -4.38 36.86
C GLU A 162 -1.49 -4.76 36.91
N PRO A 163 -0.89 -4.90 38.10
CA PRO A 163 0.50 -5.31 38.19
C PRO A 163 0.62 -6.70 37.58
N GLU A 164 1.37 -6.80 36.47
CA GLU A 164 1.71 -8.10 35.89
C GLU A 164 2.54 -8.88 36.92
N THR A 165 2.02 -10.04 37.29
CA THR A 165 2.59 -10.92 38.29
C THR A 165 3.53 -11.91 37.62
N GLY A 166 4.82 -11.61 37.64
CA GLY A 166 5.86 -12.57 37.25
C GLY A 166 7.27 -12.02 37.44
N PRO A 167 8.25 -12.85 37.86
CA PRO A 167 9.63 -12.41 38.04
C PRO A 167 10.30 -11.92 36.74
N ASP A 168 9.81 -12.40 35.60
CA ASP A 168 10.37 -12.12 34.27
C ASP A 168 9.66 -10.98 33.52
N SER A 169 8.56 -10.44 34.04
CA SER A 169 7.79 -9.40 33.35
C SER A 169 8.59 -8.11 33.16
N VAL A 170 8.43 -7.46 32.01
CA VAL A 170 9.13 -6.23 31.66
C VAL A 170 8.18 -5.20 31.09
N ARG A 171 8.33 -3.94 31.53
CA ARG A 171 7.52 -2.81 31.09
C ARG A 171 8.40 -1.72 30.50
N ALA A 172 7.91 -1.06 29.46
CA ALA A 172 8.53 0.13 28.91
C ALA A 172 7.51 1.04 28.24
N THR A 173 7.91 2.29 28.06
CA THR A 173 7.20 3.21 27.17
C THR A 173 7.57 2.94 25.71
N MET A 174 6.57 2.62 24.92
CA MET A 174 6.65 2.44 23.48
C MET A 174 6.39 3.74 22.72
N ARG A 175 7.43 4.19 22.00
CA ARG A 175 7.32 5.20 20.94
C ARG A 175 8.14 4.74 19.74
N LEU A 176 7.51 4.61 18.58
CA LEU A 176 8.20 4.31 17.33
C LEU A 176 8.88 5.56 16.77
N THR A 177 10.11 5.42 16.26
CA THR A 177 10.77 6.45 15.43
C THR A 177 10.43 6.28 13.95
N ALA A 178 10.75 7.27 13.11
CA ALA A 178 10.65 7.11 11.66
C ALA A 178 11.51 5.94 11.16
N GLU A 179 12.73 5.75 11.68
CA GLU A 179 13.63 4.67 11.26
C GLU A 179 13.02 3.28 11.52
N GLU A 180 12.31 3.12 12.64
CA GLU A 180 11.62 1.87 13.00
C GLU A 180 10.34 1.64 12.18
N ARG A 181 9.70 2.69 11.66
CA ARG A 181 8.54 2.55 10.77
C ARG A 181 8.93 2.09 9.36
N VAL A 182 10.13 2.43 8.88
CA VAL A 182 10.60 2.03 7.54
C VAL A 182 10.51 0.52 7.28
N PRO A 183 11.06 -0.39 8.14
CA PRO A 183 10.95 -1.82 7.91
C PRO A 183 9.51 -2.34 7.94
N LEU A 184 8.61 -1.71 8.73
CA LEU A 184 7.18 -2.06 8.74
C LEU A 184 6.50 -1.69 7.41
N ILE A 185 6.72 -0.47 6.93
CA ILE A 185 6.20 0.00 5.65
C ILE A 185 6.75 -0.85 4.50
N LEU A 186 8.05 -1.13 4.50
CA LEU A 186 8.68 -1.96 3.47
C LEU A 186 8.10 -3.37 3.49
N ARG A 187 7.90 -3.98 4.67
CA ARG A 187 7.26 -5.30 4.79
C ARG A 187 5.88 -5.32 4.12
N SER A 188 5.05 -4.31 4.36
CA SER A 188 3.73 -4.19 3.73
C SER A 188 3.83 -4.01 2.20
N LEU A 189 4.78 -3.20 1.73
CA LEU A 189 5.02 -2.99 0.29
C LEU A 189 5.66 -4.20 -0.41
N GLU A 190 6.37 -5.04 0.33
CA GLU A 190 7.15 -6.18 -0.19
C GLU A 190 6.47 -7.52 -0.04
N ASN A 191 5.21 -7.55 0.37
CA ASN A 191 4.47 -8.80 0.43
C ASN A 191 4.47 -9.52 -0.96
N PRO A 192 4.37 -10.87 -0.98
CA PRO A 192 4.49 -11.65 -2.21
C PRO A 192 3.44 -11.27 -3.26
N TRP A 193 2.25 -10.85 -2.82
CA TRP A 193 1.11 -10.51 -3.66
C TRP A 193 1.30 -9.18 -4.39
N ALA A 194 1.77 -8.16 -3.69
CA ALA A 194 2.17 -6.88 -4.26
C ALA A 194 3.36 -7.06 -5.20
N ARG A 195 4.33 -7.92 -4.86
CA ARG A 195 5.43 -8.28 -5.78
C ARG A 195 4.91 -8.94 -7.05
N ARG A 196 4.03 -9.94 -6.94
CA ARG A 196 3.42 -10.61 -8.10
C ARG A 196 2.58 -9.66 -8.93
N ALA A 197 1.79 -8.79 -8.30
CA ALA A 197 1.00 -7.78 -9.00
C ALA A 197 1.88 -6.78 -9.76
N ARG A 198 3.02 -6.37 -9.18
CA ARG A 198 4.01 -5.53 -9.87
C ARG A 198 4.63 -6.24 -11.06
N LEU A 199 5.08 -7.48 -10.90
CA LEU A 199 5.70 -8.26 -11.98
C LEU A 199 4.72 -8.55 -13.10
N THR A 200 3.48 -8.93 -12.78
CA THR A 200 2.43 -9.15 -13.78
C THR A 200 2.03 -7.86 -14.48
N GLY A 201 1.96 -6.74 -13.77
CA GLY A 201 1.76 -5.42 -14.37
C GLY A 201 2.90 -5.04 -15.32
N ALA A 202 4.14 -5.27 -14.92
CA ALA A 202 5.32 -5.03 -15.75
C ALA A 202 5.34 -5.91 -17.01
N ALA A 203 5.00 -7.19 -16.88
CA ALA A 203 4.87 -8.10 -18.01
C ALA A 203 3.75 -7.65 -18.96
N ALA A 204 2.61 -7.20 -18.44
CA ALA A 204 1.52 -6.65 -19.24
C ALA A 204 1.93 -5.38 -19.98
N TRP A 205 2.66 -4.46 -19.34
CA TRP A 205 3.22 -3.27 -19.98
C TRP A 205 4.25 -3.62 -21.05
N LEU A 206 5.16 -4.55 -20.74
CA LEU A 206 6.15 -5.03 -21.70
C LEU A 206 5.46 -5.60 -22.94
N LEU A 207 4.49 -6.50 -22.75
CA LEU A 207 3.74 -7.11 -23.85
C LEU A 207 2.95 -6.05 -24.63
N GLY A 208 2.19 -5.19 -23.93
CA GLY A 208 1.35 -4.17 -24.56
C GLY A 208 2.16 -3.16 -25.38
N LEU A 209 3.28 -2.66 -24.86
CA LEU A 209 4.14 -1.72 -25.58
C LEU A 209 4.93 -2.39 -26.70
N SER A 210 5.38 -3.65 -26.51
CA SER A 210 6.05 -4.41 -27.57
C SER A 210 5.11 -4.70 -28.74
N LEU A 211 3.84 -4.97 -28.45
CA LEU A 211 2.82 -5.23 -29.47
C LEU A 211 2.20 -3.95 -30.06
N LEU A 212 2.45 -2.77 -29.48
CA LEU A 212 1.84 -1.53 -29.93
C LEU A 212 2.26 -1.18 -31.36
N TYR A 213 3.56 -1.23 -31.65
CA TYR A 213 4.08 -0.94 -32.99
C TYR A 213 3.54 -1.90 -34.06
N PRO A 214 3.60 -3.24 -33.90
CA PRO A 214 3.00 -4.15 -34.89
C PRO A 214 1.48 -4.00 -34.99
N ALA A 215 0.78 -3.74 -33.88
CA ALA A 215 -0.66 -3.50 -33.92
C ALA A 215 -1.02 -2.24 -34.72
N LEU A 216 -0.25 -1.15 -34.58
CA LEU A 216 -0.44 0.08 -35.35
C LEU A 216 -0.19 -0.15 -36.84
N LEU A 217 0.85 -0.90 -37.21
CA LEU A 217 1.11 -1.25 -38.61
C LEU A 217 0.02 -2.13 -39.21
N LEU A 218 -0.46 -3.12 -38.45
CA LEU A 218 -1.56 -3.98 -38.89
C LEU A 218 -2.87 -3.20 -39.03
N MET A 219 -3.13 -2.25 -38.13
CA MET A 219 -4.25 -1.32 -38.24
C MET A 219 -4.12 -0.43 -39.48
N LEU A 220 -2.94 0.13 -39.73
CA LEU A 220 -2.70 0.98 -40.90
C LEU A 220 -2.90 0.20 -42.21
N TRP A 221 -2.37 -1.03 -42.29
CA TRP A 221 -2.61 -1.94 -43.40
C TRP A 221 -4.09 -2.27 -43.58
N ALA A 222 -4.85 -2.47 -42.49
CA ALA A 222 -6.27 -2.80 -42.58
C ALA A 222 -7.14 -1.64 -43.10
N VAL A 223 -6.76 -0.41 -42.78
CA VAL A 223 -7.48 0.81 -43.18
C VAL A 223 -7.02 1.33 -44.54
N ASP A 224 -5.87 0.89 -45.03
CA ASP A 224 -5.36 1.28 -46.35
C ASP A 224 -6.32 0.77 -47.48
N PRO A 225 -6.90 1.68 -48.28
CA PRO A 225 -7.76 1.30 -49.40
C PRO A 225 -7.02 0.59 -50.53
N TYR A 226 -5.69 0.71 -50.59
CA TYR A 226 -4.82 0.06 -51.59
C TYR A 226 -4.01 -1.11 -51.02
N ARG A 227 -4.43 -1.66 -49.88
CA ARG A 227 -3.69 -2.73 -49.21
C ARG A 227 -3.47 -3.95 -50.09
N VAL A 228 -2.26 -4.49 -50.02
CA VAL A 228 -1.92 -5.80 -50.60
C VAL A 228 -2.67 -6.93 -49.87
N PRO A 229 -3.02 -8.02 -50.56
CA PRO A 229 -3.65 -9.20 -49.94
C PRO A 229 -2.85 -9.71 -48.74
N LEU A 230 -3.54 -10.25 -47.74
CA LEU A 230 -2.91 -10.74 -46.51
C LEU A 230 -1.87 -11.83 -46.77
N SER A 231 -2.09 -12.68 -47.80
CA SER A 231 -1.14 -13.71 -48.23
C SER A 231 0.24 -13.15 -48.56
N ASP A 232 0.28 -11.93 -49.10
CA ASP A 232 1.49 -11.29 -49.62
C ASP A 232 2.09 -10.35 -48.57
N ALA A 233 1.24 -9.80 -47.68
CA ALA A 233 1.68 -8.98 -46.55
C ALA A 233 2.25 -9.80 -45.38
N LEU A 234 1.77 -11.02 -45.15
CA LEU A 234 2.20 -11.86 -44.01
C LEU A 234 3.71 -12.16 -44.01
N PRO A 235 4.37 -12.50 -45.14
CA PRO A 235 5.83 -12.66 -45.20
C PRO A 235 6.58 -11.37 -44.85
N LEU A 236 6.08 -10.21 -45.28
CA LEU A 236 6.66 -8.91 -44.96
C LEU A 236 6.58 -8.62 -43.45
N PHE A 237 5.43 -8.90 -42.83
CA PHE A 237 5.30 -8.79 -41.37
C PHE A 237 6.24 -9.74 -40.63
N ALA A 238 6.44 -10.96 -41.13
CA ALA A 238 7.37 -11.92 -40.54
C ALA A 238 8.82 -11.46 -40.66
N GLU A 239 9.21 -10.87 -41.78
CA GLU A 239 10.53 -10.28 -41.98
C GLU A 239 10.75 -9.08 -41.03
N MET A 240 9.74 -8.22 -40.90
CA MET A 240 9.76 -7.07 -39.99
C MET A 240 9.86 -7.49 -38.51
N ILE A 241 9.36 -8.68 -38.12
CA ILE A 241 9.58 -9.22 -36.77
C ILE A 241 11.07 -9.42 -36.51
N ALA A 242 11.78 -10.01 -37.48
CA ALA A 242 13.20 -10.32 -37.36
C ALA A 242 14.08 -9.06 -37.46
N SER A 243 13.73 -8.09 -38.29
CA SER A 243 14.54 -6.87 -38.51
C SER A 243 14.25 -5.75 -37.50
N ASP A 244 12.97 -5.50 -37.17
CA ASP A 244 12.53 -4.22 -36.60
C ASP A 244 11.62 -4.31 -35.38
N PHE A 245 10.69 -5.28 -35.29
CA PHE A 245 9.71 -5.30 -34.18
C PHE A 245 10.34 -5.65 -32.83
N TRP A 246 11.49 -6.34 -32.83
CA TRP A 246 12.21 -6.63 -31.59
C TRP A 246 12.86 -5.38 -30.98
N LYS A 247 13.19 -4.34 -31.78
CA LYS A 247 13.89 -3.14 -31.28
C LYS A 247 13.04 -2.35 -30.27
N PRO A 248 11.74 -2.03 -30.52
CA PRO A 248 10.87 -1.44 -29.51
C PRO A 248 10.70 -2.33 -28.27
N ALA A 249 10.63 -3.65 -28.44
CA ALA A 249 10.51 -4.59 -27.34
C ALA A 249 11.76 -4.59 -26.44
N ALA A 250 12.95 -4.62 -27.05
CA ALA A 250 14.23 -4.52 -26.33
C ALA A 250 14.37 -3.18 -25.62
N PHE A 251 14.04 -2.07 -26.29
CA PHE A 251 14.02 -0.75 -25.66
C PHE A 251 13.06 -0.71 -24.46
N THR A 252 11.83 -1.21 -24.63
CA THR A 252 10.83 -1.29 -23.56
C THR A 252 11.34 -2.14 -22.39
N ALA A 253 11.96 -3.29 -22.67
CA ALA A 253 12.54 -4.16 -21.65
C ALA A 253 13.64 -3.44 -20.86
N VAL A 254 14.52 -2.69 -21.52
CA VAL A 254 15.56 -1.88 -20.86
C VAL A 254 14.95 -0.78 -19.99
N VAL A 255 13.93 -0.07 -20.48
CA VAL A 255 13.24 0.98 -19.70
C VAL A 255 12.57 0.39 -18.47
N ILE A 256 11.86 -0.74 -18.61
CA ILE A 256 11.23 -1.44 -17.49
C ILE A 256 12.28 -1.94 -16.50
N ALA A 257 13.36 -2.57 -16.96
CA ALA A 257 14.45 -3.03 -16.11
C ALA A 257 15.10 -1.86 -15.34
N GLY A 258 15.38 -0.74 -16.01
CA GLY A 258 15.87 0.48 -15.40
C GLY A 258 14.90 1.04 -14.35
N PHE A 259 13.60 1.05 -14.64
CA PHE A 259 12.57 1.42 -13.67
C PHE A 259 12.66 0.52 -12.43
N PHE A 260 12.73 -0.81 -12.57
CA PHE A 260 12.83 -1.73 -11.43
C PHE A 260 14.13 -1.57 -10.63
N ALA A 261 15.25 -1.28 -11.29
CA ALA A 261 16.53 -1.00 -10.64
C ALA A 261 16.43 0.25 -9.74
N VAL A 262 15.83 1.33 -10.25
CA VAL A 262 15.61 2.57 -9.47
C VAL A 262 14.50 2.39 -8.44
N HIS A 263 13.51 1.54 -8.72
CA HIS A 263 12.33 1.33 -7.86
C HIS A 263 12.70 0.81 -6.47
N ALA A 264 13.76 0.00 -6.34
CA ALA A 264 14.22 -0.46 -5.03
C ALA A 264 14.66 0.71 -4.13
N TYR A 265 15.44 1.65 -4.69
CA TYR A 265 15.87 2.86 -4.00
C TYR A 265 14.69 3.79 -3.73
N ALA A 266 13.86 4.05 -4.75
CA ALA A 266 12.70 4.91 -4.63
C ALA A 266 11.75 4.43 -3.53
N ARG A 267 11.51 3.11 -3.40
CA ARG A 267 10.68 2.54 -2.33
C ARG A 267 11.23 2.80 -0.93
N ARG A 268 12.54 2.65 -0.73
CA ARG A 268 13.17 2.98 0.57
C ARG A 268 13.03 4.47 0.87
N TRP A 269 13.23 5.31 -0.13
CA TRP A 269 13.03 6.76 0.01
C TRP A 269 11.57 7.12 0.35
N PHE A 270 10.59 6.56 -0.36
CA PHE A 270 9.17 6.75 -0.06
C PHE A 270 8.78 6.21 1.32
N ALA A 271 9.31 5.05 1.71
CA ALA A 271 9.08 4.50 3.04
C ALA A 271 9.65 5.41 4.13
N GLY A 272 10.84 5.99 3.92
CA GLY A 272 11.41 6.99 4.80
C GLY A 272 10.59 8.27 4.87
N ASP A 273 10.09 8.77 3.74
CA ASP A 273 9.26 9.97 3.74
C ASP A 273 7.92 9.74 4.44
N LEU A 274 7.24 8.63 4.14
CA LEU A 274 6.00 8.25 4.81
C LEU A 274 6.22 8.03 6.31
N ALA A 275 7.31 7.37 6.69
CA ALA A 275 7.65 7.16 8.09
C ALA A 275 7.83 8.48 8.87
N ARG A 276 8.46 9.49 8.26
CA ARG A 276 8.60 10.83 8.86
C ARG A 276 7.26 11.54 9.00
N ARG A 277 6.37 11.42 8.00
CA ARG A 277 5.01 11.98 8.09
C ARG A 277 4.20 11.31 9.19
N LEU A 278 4.23 9.99 9.26
CA LEU A 278 3.54 9.22 10.30
C LEU A 278 4.11 9.50 11.70
N GLU A 279 5.40 9.78 11.83
CA GLU A 279 5.98 10.22 13.10
C GLU A 279 5.51 11.64 13.48
N ALA A 280 5.40 12.56 12.51
CA ALA A 280 4.94 13.92 12.73
C ALA A 280 3.42 14.00 13.04
N GLU A 281 2.63 13.11 12.43
CA GLU A 281 1.18 12.98 12.63
C GLU A 281 0.82 12.10 13.83
N ALA A 282 1.80 11.46 14.48
CA ALA A 282 1.54 10.58 15.61
C ALA A 282 0.88 11.36 16.77
N PRO A 283 -0.29 10.91 17.28
CA PRO A 283 -0.97 11.59 18.36
C PRO A 283 -0.07 11.74 19.59
N PRO A 284 -0.10 12.88 20.29
CA PRO A 284 0.64 13.07 21.52
C PRO A 284 0.16 12.04 22.56
N GLY A 285 1.09 11.31 23.15
CA GLY A 285 0.79 10.23 24.09
C GLY A 285 1.81 9.12 24.01
N GLU A 286 2.28 8.68 25.17
CA GLU A 286 3.20 7.57 25.32
C GLU A 286 2.38 6.28 25.46
N ALA A 287 2.61 5.31 24.56
CA ALA A 287 2.01 3.99 24.73
C ALA A 287 2.85 3.20 25.73
N GLU A 288 2.23 2.47 26.64
CA GLU A 288 2.92 1.48 27.47
C GLU A 288 2.87 0.11 26.79
N ILE A 289 3.96 -0.64 26.92
CA ILE A 289 4.02 -2.05 26.56
C ILE A 289 4.56 -2.83 27.77
N ALA A 290 3.87 -3.92 28.11
CA ALA A 290 4.30 -4.89 29.09
C ALA A 290 4.35 -6.27 28.44
N ILE A 291 5.44 -7.00 28.70
CA ILE A 291 5.66 -8.36 28.19
C ILE A 291 5.80 -9.26 29.39
N GLY A 292 4.89 -10.24 29.51
CA GLY A 292 4.82 -11.18 30.61
C GLY A 292 4.61 -12.62 30.16
N GLU A 293 4.39 -13.52 31.12
CA GLU A 293 4.22 -14.96 30.86
C GLU A 293 2.94 -15.29 30.09
N THR A 294 1.88 -14.48 30.24
CA THR A 294 0.58 -14.74 29.57
C THR A 294 0.49 -14.14 28.17
N GLY A 295 1.33 -13.15 27.86
CA GLY A 295 1.28 -12.44 26.58
C GLY A 295 1.89 -11.05 26.67
N ILE A 296 1.38 -10.16 25.82
CA ILE A 296 1.79 -8.77 25.72
C ILE A 296 0.60 -7.87 25.99
N VAL A 297 0.75 -6.93 26.92
CA VAL A 297 -0.23 -5.89 27.18
C VAL A 297 0.24 -4.58 26.56
N THR A 298 -0.62 -3.92 25.80
CA THR A 298 -0.42 -2.54 25.34
C THR A 298 -1.45 -1.62 25.98
N ALA A 299 -1.04 -0.41 26.34
CA ALA A 299 -1.94 0.59 26.87
C ALA A 299 -1.62 1.98 26.29
N LYS A 300 -2.62 2.76 25.92
CA LYS A 300 -2.44 4.14 25.45
C LYS A 300 -3.73 4.91 25.68
N ASP A 301 -3.64 6.08 26.31
CA ASP A 301 -4.76 7.03 26.47
C ASP A 301 -6.08 6.40 26.93
N GLY A 302 -6.01 5.45 27.88
CA GLY A 302 -7.16 4.74 28.44
C GLY A 302 -7.59 3.48 27.69
N ALA A 303 -7.14 3.28 26.45
CA ALA A 303 -7.30 2.00 25.78
C ALA A 303 -6.24 1.01 26.24
N HIS A 304 -6.60 -0.27 26.21
CA HIS A 304 -5.68 -1.36 26.52
C HIS A 304 -6.01 -2.59 25.68
N ALA A 305 -4.99 -3.41 25.40
CA ALA A 305 -5.15 -4.70 24.76
C ALA A 305 -4.22 -5.73 25.40
N HIS A 306 -4.77 -6.87 25.79
CA HIS A 306 -4.01 -8.06 26.14
C HIS A 306 -3.97 -8.99 24.93
N LEU A 307 -2.76 -9.28 24.47
CA LEU A 307 -2.41 -10.08 23.31
C LEU A 307 -1.73 -11.36 23.79
N GLY A 308 -2.49 -12.46 23.88
CA GLY A 308 -1.97 -13.75 24.33
C GLY A 308 -0.93 -14.31 23.34
N TRP A 309 0.04 -15.07 23.84
CA TRP A 309 1.08 -15.67 23.00
C TRP A 309 0.57 -16.42 21.74
N PRO A 310 -0.53 -17.22 21.81
CA PRO A 310 -1.04 -17.93 20.64
C PRO A 310 -1.60 -17.03 19.53
N LEU A 311 -1.80 -15.73 19.78
CA LEU A 311 -2.19 -14.74 18.78
C LEU A 311 -1.08 -14.47 17.75
N PHE A 312 0.18 -14.68 18.13
CA PHE A 312 1.32 -14.39 17.28
C PHE A 312 1.74 -15.61 16.46
N ARG A 313 2.12 -15.36 15.20
CA ARG A 313 2.59 -16.39 14.26
C ARG A 313 4.09 -16.68 14.39
N GLY A 314 4.80 -15.82 15.11
CA GLY A 314 6.24 -15.91 15.32
C GLY A 314 6.86 -14.53 15.47
N ARG A 315 8.16 -14.44 15.24
CA ARG A 315 8.95 -13.22 15.38
C ARG A 315 9.88 -13.00 14.19
N ALA A 316 10.10 -11.74 13.82
CA ALA A 316 11.11 -11.35 12.85
C ALA A 316 11.89 -10.14 13.39
N ARG A 317 13.19 -10.05 13.09
CA ARG A 317 14.05 -8.96 13.57
C ARG A 317 14.50 -8.06 12.42
N ALA A 318 14.44 -6.75 12.64
CA ALA A 318 14.96 -5.73 11.73
C ALA A 318 15.77 -4.70 12.55
N GLY A 319 17.07 -4.95 12.71
CA GLY A 319 17.92 -4.14 13.59
C GLY A 319 17.48 -4.26 15.05
N ASP A 320 17.16 -3.12 15.67
CA ASP A 320 16.61 -3.04 17.03
C ASP A 320 15.07 -3.15 17.08
N LEU A 321 14.40 -3.38 15.94
CA LEU A 321 12.96 -3.61 15.92
C LEU A 321 12.66 -5.11 15.90
N MET A 322 11.87 -5.57 16.86
CA MET A 322 11.21 -6.87 16.82
C MET A 322 9.82 -6.70 16.20
N ILE A 323 9.51 -7.52 15.20
CA ILE A 323 8.23 -7.51 14.48
C ILE A 323 7.51 -8.81 14.80
N LEU A 324 6.36 -8.70 15.47
CA LEU A 324 5.55 -9.83 15.90
C LEU A 324 4.28 -9.92 15.04
N PRO A 325 4.28 -10.68 13.93
CA PRO A 325 3.09 -10.87 13.10
C PRO A 325 2.00 -11.63 13.86
N MET A 326 0.77 -11.11 13.80
CA MET A 326 -0.42 -11.71 14.40
C MET A 326 -1.17 -12.62 13.41
N ARG A 327 -2.13 -13.40 13.92
CA ARG A 327 -2.93 -14.35 13.13
C ARG A 327 -3.89 -13.72 12.13
N TRP A 328 -4.22 -12.44 12.26
CA TRP A 328 -5.09 -11.69 11.34
C TRP A 328 -4.32 -10.70 10.45
N ASP A 329 -3.05 -10.99 10.15
CA ASP A 329 -2.18 -10.20 9.25
C ASP A 329 -1.81 -8.78 9.74
N GLU A 330 -2.18 -8.41 10.97
CA GLU A 330 -1.59 -7.27 11.70
C GLU A 330 -0.19 -7.62 12.25
N VAL A 331 0.57 -6.58 12.62
CA VAL A 331 1.90 -6.74 13.23
C VAL A 331 1.98 -5.88 14.49
N LEU A 332 2.54 -6.44 15.56
CA LEU A 332 2.97 -5.66 16.72
C LEU A 332 4.46 -5.33 16.58
N PRO A 333 4.84 -4.06 16.38
CA PRO A 333 6.22 -3.63 16.45
C PRO A 333 6.65 -3.43 17.90
N VAL A 334 7.79 -4.03 18.29
CA VAL A 334 8.40 -3.90 19.61
C VAL A 334 9.84 -3.40 19.44
N PRO A 335 10.10 -2.09 19.62
CA PRO A 335 11.44 -1.55 19.56
C PRO A 335 12.24 -1.96 20.79
N LEU A 336 13.32 -2.70 20.62
CA LEU A 336 14.10 -3.24 21.73
C LEU A 336 14.88 -2.16 22.50
N ARG A 337 15.11 -0.99 21.88
CA ARG A 337 15.78 0.15 22.51
C ARG A 337 15.00 0.79 23.66
N ILE A 338 13.70 0.50 23.78
CA ILE A 338 12.87 1.05 24.88
C ILE A 338 13.16 0.36 26.22
N PHE A 339 13.81 -0.81 26.18
CA PHE A 339 14.14 -1.58 27.36
C PHE A 339 15.60 -1.33 27.78
N ALA A 340 15.83 -1.21 29.09
CA ALA A 340 17.17 -1.27 29.66
C ALA A 340 17.84 -2.63 29.33
N PRO A 341 19.18 -2.75 29.28
CA PRO A 341 19.86 -3.96 28.80
C PRO A 341 19.39 -5.29 29.43
N GLU A 342 19.18 -5.31 30.75
CA GLU A 342 18.67 -6.50 31.46
C GLU A 342 17.19 -6.79 31.15
N ALA A 343 16.36 -5.74 31.08
CA ALA A 343 14.96 -5.88 30.69
C ALA A 343 14.83 -6.30 29.22
N ARG A 344 15.73 -5.85 28.35
CA ARG A 344 15.81 -6.27 26.95
C ARG A 344 16.10 -7.76 26.84
N ALA A 345 17.11 -8.26 27.57
CA ALA A 345 17.45 -9.68 27.55
C ALA A 345 16.29 -10.55 28.04
N ARG A 346 15.57 -10.11 29.08
CA ARG A 346 14.35 -10.79 29.56
C ARG A 346 13.20 -10.74 28.56
N ALA A 347 12.95 -9.57 27.95
CA ALA A 347 11.95 -9.41 26.90
C ALA A 347 12.22 -10.36 25.72
N GLU A 348 13.47 -10.38 25.25
CA GLU A 348 13.92 -11.27 24.18
C GLU A 348 13.71 -12.73 24.61
N ALA A 349 14.20 -13.13 25.79
CA ALA A 349 14.05 -14.51 26.27
C ALA A 349 12.57 -14.96 26.37
N LEU A 350 11.67 -14.10 26.86
CA LEU A 350 10.23 -14.38 26.90
C LEU A 350 9.65 -14.56 25.49
N ILE A 351 9.92 -13.61 24.59
CA ILE A 351 9.45 -13.68 23.20
C ILE A 351 9.98 -14.95 22.51
N GLU A 352 11.25 -15.29 22.70
CA GLU A 352 11.89 -16.46 22.09
C GLU A 352 11.37 -17.78 22.65
N ARG A 353 11.00 -17.82 23.94
CA ARG A 353 10.39 -18.99 24.58
C ARG A 353 9.05 -19.35 23.94
N HIS A 354 8.25 -18.36 23.57
CA HIS A 354 6.89 -18.56 23.06
C HIS A 354 6.79 -18.54 21.54
N LEU A 355 7.67 -17.81 20.83
CA LEU A 355 7.51 -17.52 19.41
C LEU A 355 8.68 -18.02 18.55
N PRO A 356 8.40 -18.83 17.52
CA PRO A 356 9.44 -19.27 16.59
C PRO A 356 9.93 -18.11 15.71
N GLU A 357 11.19 -18.17 15.31
CA GLU A 357 11.74 -17.22 14.34
C GLU A 357 11.16 -17.49 12.94
N VAL A 358 10.62 -16.44 12.32
CA VAL A 358 10.07 -16.49 10.96
C VAL A 358 11.07 -15.81 10.04
N ARG A 359 11.73 -16.59 9.18
CA ARG A 359 12.51 -16.02 8.08
C ARG A 359 11.58 -15.22 7.17
N ALA A 360 11.95 -13.96 6.91
CA ALA A 360 11.31 -13.16 5.87
C ALA A 360 11.39 -13.93 4.54
N ARG A 361 10.25 -14.33 3.99
CA ARG A 361 10.14 -15.02 2.69
C ARG A 361 10.10 -14.04 1.54
#